data_AF-A0A1H9RVL4-F1
#
_entry.id   AF-A0A1H9RVL4-F1
#
_cell.length_a   1.000
_cell.length_b   1.000
_cell.length_c   1.000
_cell.angle_alpha   90.00
_cell.angle_beta   90.00
_cell.angle_gamma   90.00
#
_symmetry.space_group_name_H-M   'P 1'
#
loop_
_entity.id
_entity.type
_entity.pdbx_description
1 polymer ?
#
loop_
_entity_poly.entity_id
_entity_poly.type
_entity_poly.pdbx_seq_one_letter_code
_entity_poly.pdbx_strand_id
1 'polypeptide(L)'
;MPWREATVRGATAGAVGVWAMDVVTWAMYRRQAPELLERERRARVFGLDVAHAAARRVARMVGSSAAQEQPNAAGIAVHYLLGIGPGMAYAHLRRRHPRLAWGKGSVWGAVLFVVNDEIAAPLARVAGGPGRYPRQTHVRGLVGHVMLGVATHLVLEALDSASRSTLDPDPIPDATPDQTADPAPVSGR
;
A
#
# COMPACT_ATOMS: atom_id res chain seq x y z
N MET A 1 -0.02 -19.09 -7.04
CA MET A 1 -1.07 -18.11 -6.69
C MET A 1 -1.84 -17.67 -7.94
N PRO A 2 -3.12 -18.04 -8.09
CA PRO A 2 -4.00 -17.54 -9.16
C PRO A 2 -4.02 -16.00 -9.23
N TRP A 3 -4.19 -15.46 -10.44
CA TRP A 3 -4.08 -14.01 -10.69
C TRP A 3 -5.09 -13.18 -9.88
N ARG A 4 -6.31 -13.69 -9.71
CA ARG A 4 -7.38 -13.04 -8.92
C ARG A 4 -6.98 -12.85 -7.46
N GLU A 5 -6.38 -13.88 -6.89
CA GLU A 5 -5.96 -13.87 -5.50
C GLU A 5 -4.84 -12.82 -5.30
N ALA A 6 -3.89 -12.74 -6.23
CA ALA A 6 -2.83 -11.73 -6.20
C ALA A 6 -3.38 -10.30 -6.29
N THR A 7 -4.40 -10.10 -7.12
CA THR A 7 -5.12 -8.85 -7.24
C THR A 7 -5.79 -8.47 -5.92
N VAL A 8 -6.54 -9.39 -5.30
CA VAL A 8 -7.23 -9.12 -4.02
C VAL A 8 -6.21 -8.80 -2.92
N ARG A 9 -5.16 -9.61 -2.75
CA ARG A 9 -4.12 -9.33 -1.75
C ARG A 9 -3.42 -8.00 -1.99
N GLY A 10 -3.11 -7.68 -3.25
CA GLY A 10 -2.50 -6.41 -3.63
C GLY A 10 -3.41 -5.22 -3.36
N ALA A 11 -4.71 -5.34 -3.62
CA ALA A 11 -5.69 -4.31 -3.31
C ALA A 11 -5.79 -4.08 -1.79
N THR A 12 -5.91 -5.15 -1.00
CA THR A 12 -5.93 -5.06 0.47
C THR A 12 -4.67 -4.41 1.01
N ALA A 13 -3.50 -4.86 0.55
CA ALA A 13 -2.21 -4.33 0.99
C ALA A 13 -1.99 -2.87 0.57
N GLY A 14 -2.47 -2.48 -0.62
CA GLY A 14 -2.47 -1.09 -1.07
C GLY A 14 -3.35 -0.20 -0.19
N ALA A 15 -4.57 -0.65 0.14
CA ALA A 15 -5.47 0.09 1.02
C ALA A 15 -4.88 0.26 2.44
N VAL A 16 -4.29 -0.79 3.02
CA VAL A 16 -3.58 -0.69 4.31
C VAL A 16 -2.38 0.26 4.20
N GLY A 17 -1.68 0.26 3.06
CA GLY A 17 -0.59 1.19 2.78
C GLY A 17 -1.02 2.65 2.79
N VAL A 18 -2.16 2.97 2.17
CA VAL A 18 -2.77 4.32 2.21
C VAL A 18 -3.06 4.74 3.66
N TRP A 19 -3.70 3.86 4.43
CA TRP A 19 -3.98 4.14 5.84
C TRP A 19 -2.69 4.40 6.63
N ALA A 20 -1.64 3.59 6.46
CA ALA A 20 -0.36 3.76 7.16
C ALA A 20 0.33 5.08 6.77
N MET A 21 0.29 5.43 5.48
CA MET A 21 0.77 6.71 4.98
C MET A 21 0.02 7.88 5.64
N ASP A 22 -1.31 7.83 5.72
CA ASP A 22 -2.13 8.88 6.32
C ASP A 22 -1.77 9.08 7.79
N VAL A 23 -1.60 7.99 8.56
CA VAL A 23 -1.19 8.06 9.97
C VAL A 23 0.16 8.81 10.13
N VAL A 24 1.17 8.42 9.35
CA VAL A 24 2.51 9.01 9.44
C VAL A 24 2.52 10.45 8.95
N THR A 25 1.92 10.71 7.79
CA THR A 25 1.90 12.05 7.20
C THR A 25 1.07 13.00 8.03
N TRP A 26 -0.01 12.56 8.66
CA TRP A 26 -0.79 13.35 9.63
C TRP A 26 0.03 13.69 10.87
N ALA A 27 0.81 12.75 11.40
CA ALA A 27 1.71 13.00 12.52
C ALA A 27 2.80 14.04 12.17
N MET A 28 3.30 14.06 10.93
CA MET A 28 4.22 15.09 10.44
C MET A 28 3.51 16.42 10.23
N TYR A 29 2.33 16.40 9.60
CA TYR A 29 1.53 17.58 9.29
C TYR A 29 1.20 18.39 10.55
N ARG A 30 0.79 17.72 11.64
CA ARG A 30 0.49 18.37 12.93
C ARG A 30 1.66 19.09 13.58
N ARG A 31 2.89 18.78 13.18
CA ARG A 31 4.12 19.39 13.71
C ARG A 31 4.71 20.46 12.77
N GLN A 32 4.08 20.70 11.63
CA GLN A 32 4.58 21.61 10.61
C GLN A 32 4.20 23.06 10.94
N ALA A 33 5.13 23.99 10.72
CA ALA A 33 4.91 25.40 11.00
C ALA A 33 3.74 25.97 10.17
N PRO A 34 2.87 26.84 10.74
CA PRO A 34 1.70 27.37 10.05
C PRO A 34 2.03 28.06 8.72
N GLU A 35 3.17 28.76 8.64
CA GLU A 35 3.60 29.47 7.44
C GLU A 35 3.88 28.51 6.28
N LEU A 36 4.40 27.32 6.57
CA LEU A 36 4.65 26.29 5.57
C LEU A 36 3.35 25.65 5.09
N LEU A 37 2.41 25.40 6.01
CA LEU A 37 1.09 24.87 5.67
C LEU A 37 0.29 25.83 4.79
N GLU A 38 0.41 27.13 5.07
CA GLU A 38 -0.23 28.18 4.30
C GLU A 38 0.40 28.34 2.91
N ARG A 39 1.74 28.22 2.79
CA ARG A 39 2.42 28.13 1.48
C ARG A 39 1.97 26.90 0.68
N GLU A 40 1.89 25.75 1.33
CA GLU A 40 1.38 24.52 0.71
C GLU A 40 -0.06 24.68 0.23
N ARG A 41 -0.94 25.26 1.05
CA ARG A 41 -2.35 25.51 0.70
C ARG A 41 -2.49 26.40 -0.54
N ARG A 42 -1.66 27.44 -0.67
CA ARG A 42 -1.63 28.31 -1.86
C ARG A 42 -1.10 27.61 -3.11
N ALA A 43 -0.21 26.63 -2.96
CA ALA A 43 0.33 25.85 -4.07
C ALA A 43 -0.66 24.80 -4.60
N ARG A 44 -1.62 24.37 -3.77
CA ARG A 44 -2.62 23.35 -4.13
C ARG A 44 -3.63 23.84 -5.15
N VAL A 45 -3.94 22.98 -6.12
CA VAL A 45 -5.01 23.24 -7.09
C VAL A 45 -6.36 23.16 -6.37
N PHE A 46 -7.20 24.18 -6.56
CA PHE A 46 -8.47 24.35 -5.84
C PHE A 46 -8.32 24.43 -4.30
N GLY A 47 -7.11 24.60 -3.77
CA GLY A 47 -6.83 24.52 -2.33
C GLY A 47 -6.94 23.10 -1.76
N LEU A 48 -6.98 22.07 -2.60
CA LEU A 48 -7.25 20.68 -2.23
C LEU A 48 -6.00 19.79 -2.36
N ASP A 49 -5.97 18.69 -1.61
CA ASP A 49 -5.01 17.62 -1.91
C ASP A 49 -5.29 17.00 -3.30
N VAL A 50 -4.31 16.23 -3.78
CA VAL A 50 -4.29 15.65 -5.14
C VAL A 50 -5.55 14.82 -5.42
N ALA A 51 -5.99 13.99 -4.47
CA ALA A 51 -7.11 13.09 -4.68
C ALA A 51 -8.43 13.85 -4.79
N HIS A 52 -8.67 14.82 -3.92
CA HIS A 52 -9.87 15.64 -4.00
C HIS A 52 -9.84 16.61 -5.20
N ALA A 53 -8.67 17.13 -5.57
CA ALA A 53 -8.53 17.95 -6.77
C ALA A 53 -8.83 17.13 -8.04
N ALA A 54 -8.37 15.88 -8.11
CA ALA A 54 -8.68 14.95 -9.18
C ALA A 54 -10.17 14.62 -9.24
N ALA A 55 -10.79 14.26 -8.11
CA ALA A 55 -12.23 14.01 -8.03
C ALA A 55 -13.05 15.22 -8.51
N ARG A 56 -12.69 16.44 -8.05
CA ARG A 56 -13.34 17.68 -8.49
C ARG A 56 -13.17 17.93 -9.99
N ARG A 57 -11.98 17.65 -10.55
CA ARG A 57 -11.73 17.82 -11.98
C ARG A 57 -12.57 16.85 -12.81
N VAL A 58 -12.66 15.59 -12.42
CA VAL A 58 -13.52 14.59 -13.06
C VAL A 58 -14.99 15.00 -12.98
N ALA A 59 -15.47 15.38 -11.79
CA ALA A 59 -16.85 15.83 -11.60
C ALA A 59 -17.22 17.00 -12.53
N ARG A 60 -16.32 17.98 -12.67
CA ARG A 60 -16.51 19.11 -13.61
C ARG A 60 -16.57 18.66 -15.07
N MET A 61 -15.76 17.67 -15.48
CA MET A 61 -15.78 17.15 -16.85
C MET A 61 -17.09 16.43 -17.20
N VAL A 62 -17.72 15.79 -16.23
CA VAL A 62 -18.97 15.03 -16.42
C VAL A 62 -20.23 15.79 -15.98
N GLY A 63 -20.11 17.07 -15.63
CA GLY A 63 -21.24 17.89 -15.18
C GLY A 63 -21.84 17.48 -13.82
N SER A 64 -21.08 16.78 -12.98
CA SER A 64 -21.54 16.29 -11.67
C SER A 64 -21.18 17.24 -10.53
N SER A 65 -22.02 17.29 -9.50
CA SER A 65 -21.77 18.01 -8.24
C SER A 65 -21.08 17.17 -7.16
N ALA A 66 -20.86 15.86 -7.38
CA ALA A 66 -20.44 14.90 -6.36
C ALA A 66 -19.09 15.18 -5.66
N ALA A 67 -18.28 16.10 -6.19
CA ALA A 67 -16.98 16.50 -5.62
C ALA A 67 -16.84 18.01 -5.38
N GLN A 68 -17.97 18.73 -5.27
CA GLN A 68 -17.96 20.16 -5.00
C GLN A 68 -17.80 20.46 -3.50
N GLU A 69 -18.60 19.81 -2.65
CA GLU A 69 -18.55 19.98 -1.20
C GLU A 69 -17.34 19.26 -0.59
N GLN A 70 -16.85 19.74 0.56
CA GLN A 70 -15.72 19.15 1.25
C GLN A 70 -16.03 18.96 2.75
N PRO A 71 -15.63 17.83 3.36
CA PRO A 71 -15.02 16.65 2.72
C PRO A 71 -16.02 15.87 1.85
N ASN A 72 -15.56 15.24 0.75
CA ASN A 72 -16.42 14.37 -0.07
C ASN A 72 -15.87 12.95 -0.21
N ALA A 73 -16.81 12.00 -0.33
CA ALA A 73 -16.49 10.58 -0.50
C ALA A 73 -15.73 10.28 -1.81
N ALA A 74 -15.93 11.09 -2.86
CA ALA A 74 -15.27 10.91 -4.15
C ALA A 74 -13.74 11.12 -4.03
N GLY A 75 -13.30 12.14 -3.29
CA GLY A 75 -11.88 12.39 -3.04
C GLY A 75 -11.25 11.30 -2.21
N ILE A 76 -11.94 10.83 -1.15
CA ILE A 76 -11.48 9.68 -0.35
C ILE A 76 -11.37 8.43 -1.23
N ALA A 77 -12.37 8.15 -2.07
CA ALA A 77 -12.33 7.01 -2.98
C ALA A 77 -11.14 7.10 -3.95
N VAL A 78 -10.89 8.27 -4.55
CA VAL A 78 -9.71 8.49 -5.42
C VAL A 78 -8.42 8.29 -4.64
N HIS A 79 -8.32 8.78 -3.40
CA HIS A 79 -7.14 8.62 -2.54
C HIS A 79 -6.79 7.15 -2.32
N TYR A 80 -7.79 6.34 -1.95
CA TYR A 80 -7.60 4.90 -1.78
C TYR A 80 -7.30 4.19 -3.10
N LEU A 81 -7.97 4.56 -4.20
CA LEU A 81 -7.71 3.98 -5.52
C LEU A 81 -6.27 4.22 -5.98
N LEU A 82 -5.71 5.40 -5.70
CA LEU A 82 -4.31 5.73 -5.99
C LEU A 82 -3.30 4.88 -5.22
N GLY A 83 -3.67 4.24 -4.11
CA GLY A 83 -2.83 3.25 -3.43
C GLY A 83 -3.18 1.79 -3.75
N ILE A 84 -4.46 1.47 -3.92
CA ILE A 84 -4.95 0.13 -4.29
C ILE A 84 -4.38 -0.30 -5.64
N GLY A 85 -4.45 0.58 -6.66
CA GLY A 85 -3.96 0.29 -8.00
C GLY A 85 -2.47 -0.10 -8.02
N PRO A 86 -1.58 0.74 -7.47
CA PRO A 86 -0.18 0.39 -7.30
C PRO A 86 0.07 -0.83 -6.40
N GLY A 87 -0.74 -1.06 -5.36
CA GLY A 87 -0.65 -2.26 -4.52
C GLY A 87 -0.92 -3.55 -5.31
N MET A 88 -1.95 -3.54 -6.16
CA MET A 88 -2.23 -4.62 -7.11
C MET A 88 -1.05 -4.84 -8.06
N ALA A 89 -0.52 -3.76 -8.66
CA ALA A 89 0.62 -3.83 -9.56
C ALA A 89 1.86 -4.42 -8.85
N TYR A 90 2.16 -3.95 -7.64
CA TYR A 90 3.29 -4.42 -6.85
C TYR A 90 3.17 -5.90 -6.50
N ALA A 91 1.97 -6.37 -6.11
CA ALA A 91 1.72 -7.78 -5.81
C ALA A 91 2.04 -8.69 -7.02
N HIS A 92 1.76 -8.25 -8.24
CA HIS A 92 2.11 -8.97 -9.46
C HIS A 92 3.60 -8.86 -9.81
N LEU A 93 4.19 -7.66 -9.73
CA LEU A 93 5.57 -7.40 -10.15
C LEU A 93 6.60 -8.04 -9.22
N ARG A 94 6.40 -7.99 -7.90
CA ARG A 94 7.38 -8.50 -6.92
C ARG A 94 7.68 -9.99 -7.07
N ARG A 95 6.74 -10.77 -7.63
CA ARG A 95 6.92 -12.20 -7.91
C ARG A 95 7.80 -12.48 -9.11
N ARG A 96 7.72 -11.62 -10.14
CA ARG A 96 8.52 -11.77 -11.37
C ARG A 96 9.92 -11.18 -11.22
N HIS A 97 10.06 -10.18 -10.36
CA HIS A 97 11.31 -9.48 -10.13
C HIS A 97 11.63 -9.46 -8.63
N PRO A 98 12.26 -10.51 -8.08
CA PRO A 98 12.60 -10.60 -6.66
C PRO A 98 13.42 -9.41 -6.15
N ARG A 99 14.19 -8.76 -7.02
CA ARG A 99 14.93 -7.51 -6.71
C ARG A 99 14.02 -6.37 -6.24
N LEU A 100 12.75 -6.33 -6.66
CA LEU A 100 11.77 -5.34 -6.17
C LEU A 100 11.37 -5.56 -4.70
N ALA A 101 11.66 -6.75 -4.15
CA ALA A 101 11.46 -7.05 -2.73
C ALA A 101 12.64 -6.62 -1.85
N TRP A 102 13.83 -6.39 -2.41
CA TRP A 102 15.03 -6.06 -1.62
C TRP A 102 14.90 -4.77 -0.80
N GLY A 103 14.17 -3.79 -1.32
CA GLY A 103 13.85 -2.56 -0.59
C GLY A 103 12.69 -2.69 0.40
N LYS A 104 12.12 -3.88 0.60
CA LYS A 104 10.90 -4.11 1.41
C LYS A 104 9.79 -3.10 1.10
N GLY A 105 9.60 -2.76 -0.18
CA GLY A 105 8.62 -1.79 -0.64
C GLY A 105 9.04 -0.31 -0.58
N SER A 106 10.13 0.06 0.09
CA SER A 106 10.59 1.47 0.18
C SER A 106 10.91 2.09 -1.19
N VAL A 107 11.65 1.37 -2.03
CA VAL A 107 11.97 1.80 -3.41
C VAL A 107 10.70 1.95 -4.25
N TRP A 108 9.75 1.03 -4.10
CA TRP A 108 8.45 1.11 -4.77
C TRP A 108 7.70 2.37 -4.35
N GLY A 109 7.65 2.65 -3.05
CA GLY A 109 7.09 3.89 -2.51
C GLY A 109 7.76 5.14 -3.07
N ALA A 110 9.09 5.21 -3.05
CA ALA A 110 9.83 6.35 -3.60
C ALA A 110 9.56 6.58 -5.10
N VAL A 111 9.45 5.50 -5.88
CA VAL A 111 9.05 5.59 -7.30
C VAL A 111 7.63 6.15 -7.42
N LEU A 112 6.68 5.69 -6.60
CA LEU A 112 5.31 6.21 -6.62
C LEU A 112 5.27 7.70 -6.26
N PHE A 113 6.06 8.16 -5.29
CA PHE A 113 6.16 9.58 -4.98
C PHE A 113 6.59 10.39 -6.21
N VAL A 114 7.67 10.00 -6.87
CA VAL A 114 8.15 10.71 -8.06
C VAL A 114 7.12 10.67 -9.19
N VAL A 115 6.55 9.50 -9.46
CA VAL A 115 5.59 9.33 -10.55
C VAL A 115 4.29 10.09 -10.27
N ASN A 116 3.75 10.01 -9.06
CA ASN A 116 2.47 10.60 -8.71
C ASN A 116 2.59 12.10 -8.38
N ASP A 117 3.38 12.44 -7.38
CA ASP A 117 3.40 13.78 -6.79
C ASP A 117 4.22 14.77 -7.61
N GLU A 118 5.33 14.31 -8.20
CA GLU A 118 6.26 15.19 -8.92
C GLU A 118 5.97 15.28 -10.42
N ILE A 119 5.25 14.30 -10.99
CA ILE A 119 5.02 14.17 -12.45
C ILE A 119 3.53 14.15 -12.79
N ALA A 120 2.81 13.07 -12.44
CA ALA A 120 1.46 12.84 -12.94
C ALA A 120 0.45 13.86 -12.42
N ALA A 121 0.46 14.17 -11.13
CA ALA A 121 -0.46 15.13 -10.53
C ALA A 121 -0.26 16.57 -11.05
N PRO A 122 0.98 17.09 -11.19
CA PRO A 122 1.24 18.35 -11.88
C PRO A 122 0.79 18.36 -13.35
N LEU A 123 1.12 17.31 -14.11
CA LEU A 123 0.74 17.21 -15.53
C LEU A 123 -0.79 17.15 -15.73
N ALA A 124 -1.49 16.42 -14.85
CA ALA A 124 -2.95 16.35 -14.83
C ALA A 124 -3.61 17.63 -14.28
N ARG A 125 -2.81 18.61 -13.80
CA ARG A 125 -3.26 19.87 -13.20
C ARG A 125 -4.20 19.64 -12.01
N VAL A 126 -3.86 18.65 -11.19
CA VAL A 126 -4.51 18.37 -9.90
C VAL A 126 -3.57 18.67 -8.72
N ALA A 127 -2.32 19.02 -9.02
CA ALA A 127 -1.36 19.63 -8.11
C ALA A 127 -0.68 20.83 -8.77
N GLY A 128 -0.14 21.75 -7.96
CA GLY A 128 0.84 22.73 -8.45
C GLY A 128 2.12 22.04 -8.93
N GLY A 129 2.94 22.75 -9.71
CA GLY A 129 4.27 22.25 -10.08
C GLY A 129 5.17 22.09 -8.85
N PRO A 130 6.15 21.17 -8.89
CA PRO A 130 6.93 20.78 -7.71
C PRO A 130 7.67 21.96 -7.07
N GLY A 131 8.23 22.87 -7.87
CA GLY A 131 8.89 24.09 -7.36
C GLY A 131 8.00 25.09 -6.61
N ARG A 132 6.68 24.87 -6.52
CA ARG A 132 5.76 25.73 -5.76
C ARG A 132 5.58 25.30 -4.31
N TYR A 133 5.93 24.06 -3.97
CA TYR A 133 5.73 23.53 -2.62
C TYR A 133 6.97 23.75 -1.74
N PRO A 134 6.80 23.91 -0.41
CA PRO A 134 7.92 23.86 0.52
C PRO A 134 8.65 22.51 0.47
N ARG A 135 9.97 22.51 0.68
CA ARG A 135 10.77 21.27 0.75
C ARG A 135 10.24 20.28 1.78
N GLN A 136 9.71 20.77 2.89
CA GLN A 136 9.10 19.98 3.96
C GLN A 136 7.87 19.20 3.46
N THR A 137 7.10 19.76 2.52
CA THR A 137 5.97 19.07 1.89
C THR A 137 6.45 17.91 1.03
N HIS A 138 7.53 18.09 0.26
CA HIS A 138 8.14 16.99 -0.51
C HIS A 138 8.70 15.89 0.41
N VAL A 139 9.39 16.26 1.49
CA VAL A 139 9.90 15.29 2.47
C VAL A 139 8.75 14.51 3.10
N ARG A 140 7.67 15.20 3.51
CA ARG A 140 6.46 14.56 4.05
C ARG A 140 5.81 13.63 3.02
N GLY A 141 5.69 14.05 1.77
CA GLY A 141 5.16 13.24 0.67
C GLY A 141 6.00 11.99 0.40
N LEU A 142 7.33 12.13 0.34
CA LEU A 142 8.26 11.03 0.15
C LEU A 142 8.20 10.02 1.31
N VAL A 143 8.25 10.50 2.56
CA VAL A 143 8.12 9.63 3.74
C VAL A 143 6.79 8.89 3.73
N GLY A 144 5.70 9.59 3.39
CA GLY A 144 4.38 8.98 3.26
C GLY A 144 4.34 7.85 2.24
N HIS A 145 4.87 8.08 1.04
CA HIS A 145 4.89 7.07 -0.01
C HIS A 145 5.84 5.91 0.29
N VAL A 146 6.99 6.16 0.92
CA VAL A 146 7.86 5.09 1.41
C VAL A 146 7.10 4.23 2.42
N MET A 147 6.36 4.86 3.35
CA MET A 147 5.55 4.13 4.32
C MET A 147 4.42 3.32 3.66
N LEU A 148 3.75 3.87 2.65
CA LEU A 148 2.79 3.15 1.82
C LEU A 148 3.43 1.90 1.22
N GLY A 149 4.57 2.05 0.55
CA GLY A 149 5.28 0.94 -0.08
C GLY A 149 5.70 -0.14 0.92
N VAL A 150 6.26 0.26 2.06
CA VAL A 150 6.67 -0.66 3.13
C VAL A 150 5.48 -1.41 3.72
N ALA A 151 4.42 -0.71 4.09
CA ALA A 151 3.21 -1.33 4.63
C ALA A 151 2.58 -2.30 3.62
N THR A 152 2.45 -1.91 2.35
CA THR A 152 1.97 -2.80 1.30
C THR A 152 2.83 -4.06 1.18
N HIS A 153 4.17 -3.93 1.22
CA HIS A 153 5.06 -5.08 1.17
C HIS A 153 4.87 -6.03 2.35
N LEU A 154 4.86 -5.50 3.58
CA LEU A 154 4.75 -6.32 4.80
C LEU A 154 3.39 -7.04 4.89
N VAL A 155 2.30 -6.38 4.51
CA VAL A 155 0.98 -7.02 4.46
C VAL A 155 0.96 -8.16 3.46
N LEU A 156 1.58 -7.97 2.29
CA LEU A 156 1.70 -9.02 1.29
C LEU A 156 2.54 -10.21 1.78
N GLU A 157 3.66 -9.96 2.46
CA GLU A 157 4.46 -11.03 3.06
C GLU A 157 3.71 -11.80 4.14
N ALA A 158 2.94 -11.10 4.99
CA ALA A 158 2.11 -11.72 6.02
C ALA A 158 1.02 -12.61 5.39
N LEU A 159 0.31 -12.12 4.37
CA LEU A 159 -0.72 -12.90 3.66
C LEU A 159 -0.12 -14.11 2.93
N ASP A 160 1.07 -13.98 2.36
CA ASP A 160 1.76 -15.11 1.73
C ASP A 160 2.17 -16.17 2.75
N SER A 161 2.62 -15.75 3.93
CA SER A 161 3.06 -16.65 5.00
C SER A 161 1.88 -17.40 5.60
N ALA A 162 0.78 -16.72 5.88
CA ALA A 162 -0.45 -17.32 6.39
C ALA A 162 -1.01 -18.40 5.44
N SER A 163 -0.89 -18.22 4.13
CA SER A 163 -1.37 -19.21 3.18
C SER A 163 -0.44 -20.40 2.96
N ARG A 164 0.86 -20.28 3.31
CA ARG A 164 1.74 -21.43 3.35
C ARG A 164 1.43 -22.32 4.55
N SER A 165 1.23 -21.73 5.74
CA SER A 165 0.90 -22.48 6.96
C SER A 165 -0.44 -23.21 6.89
N THR A 166 -1.38 -22.76 6.05
CA THR A 166 -2.66 -23.47 5.86
C THR A 166 -2.56 -24.66 4.88
N LEU A 167 -1.51 -24.72 4.06
CA LEU A 167 -1.34 -25.78 3.05
C LEU A 167 -0.41 -26.91 3.51
N ASP A 168 0.44 -26.67 4.51
CA ASP A 168 1.21 -27.69 5.23
C ASP A 168 0.67 -27.81 6.67
N PRO A 169 -0.35 -28.65 6.94
CA PRO A 169 -0.64 -29.04 8.31
C PRO A 169 0.57 -29.83 8.87
N ASP A 170 0.86 -29.67 10.16
CA ASP A 170 1.91 -30.45 10.84
C ASP A 170 1.75 -31.95 10.50
N PRO A 171 2.85 -32.69 10.25
CA PRO A 171 2.75 -34.13 10.09
C PRO A 171 2.05 -34.71 11.33
N ILE A 172 0.96 -35.45 11.10
CA ILE A 172 0.31 -36.22 12.16
C ILE A 172 1.42 -37.04 12.81
N PRO A 173 1.66 -36.91 14.14
CA PRO A 173 2.69 -37.71 14.78
C PRO A 173 2.39 -39.17 14.46
N ASP A 174 3.33 -39.82 13.77
CA ASP A 174 3.22 -41.23 13.42
C ASP A 174 2.76 -41.98 14.66
N ALA A 175 1.63 -42.67 14.56
CA ALA A 175 1.21 -43.59 15.59
C ALA A 175 2.36 -44.59 15.74
N THR A 176 3.12 -44.45 16.82
CA THR A 176 4.17 -45.39 17.20
C THR A 176 3.59 -46.80 17.10
N PRO A 177 4.18 -47.71 16.30
CA PRO A 177 3.78 -49.10 16.33
C PRO A 177 3.97 -49.60 17.76
N ASP A 178 2.89 -50.10 18.33
CA ASP A 178 2.86 -50.80 19.61
C ASP A 178 3.89 -51.93 19.58
N GLN A 179 5.06 -51.70 20.18
CA GLN A 179 6.06 -52.73 20.44
C GLN A 179 5.67 -53.48 21.71
N THR A 180 4.57 -54.22 21.69
CA THR A 180 4.27 -55.22 22.72
C THR A 180 3.71 -56.50 22.12
N ALA A 181 4.61 -57.41 21.69
CA ALA A 181 4.46 -58.86 21.87
C ALA A 181 5.65 -59.58 21.24
N ASP A 182 6.60 -59.98 22.08
CA ASP A 182 7.63 -60.97 21.75
C ASP A 182 7.21 -62.29 22.41
N PRO A 183 6.87 -63.37 21.69
CA PRO A 183 6.64 -64.65 22.33
C PRO A 183 7.97 -65.42 22.52
N ALA A 184 8.10 -65.97 23.72
CA ALA A 184 9.20 -66.71 24.33
C ALA A 184 9.87 -67.81 23.46
N PRO A 185 11.12 -68.23 23.81
CA PRO A 185 11.88 -69.17 22.99
C PRO A 185 11.40 -70.61 23.17
N VAL A 186 11.22 -71.33 22.06
CA VAL A 186 11.04 -72.79 22.06
C VAL A 186 12.41 -73.46 22.06
N SER A 187 12.73 -74.13 23.16
CA SER A 187 13.79 -75.13 23.20
C SER A 187 13.34 -76.41 22.52
N GLY A 188 14.14 -77.00 21.64
CA GLY A 188 13.90 -78.33 21.09
C GLY A 188 15.16 -78.90 20.45
N ARG A 189 15.51 -80.12 20.86
CA ARG A 189 16.71 -80.90 20.52
C ARG A 189 16.81 -81.28 19.05
#